data_AF-A0A3C0NJZ2-F1
#
_entry.id   AF-A0A3C0NJZ2-F1
#
_cell.length_a   1.000
_cell.length_b   1.000
_cell.length_c   1.000
_cell.angle_alpha   90.00
_cell.angle_beta   90.00
_cell.angle_gamma   90.00
#
_symmetry.space_group_name_H-M   'P 1'
#
loop_
_entity.id
_entity.type
_entity.pdbx_description
1 polymer ?
#
loop_
_entity_poly.entity_id
_entity_poly.type
_entity_poly.pdbx_seq_one_letter_code
_entity_poly.pdbx_strand_id
1 'polypeptide(L)'
;ESKTGNYQNTSPLNYDCAMTQIICLANSWKHGDRCIAGINSLKGQWIRPVSSLPDGRIPKEMRLIGRTEPAILDVLEIPLAKTGQDFGFECENLSVLPGEWRRVGKVPPAYLNKYCSKEEYILHNDQRYVTVSFLQSLPMVQRRTLQLVKAVAFSVRSTGQRFEGGEKWEGSIVTDNGQRLTATITDPVFIRRLELGHRPQSPCLVTVSLSMPWRPPDWEGDDPCWKLIAAVVELPEAAKSTVERETDDELPF
;
A
#
# COMPACT_ATOMS: atom_id res chain seq x y z
N GLU A 1 14.05 64.71 -10.07
CA GLU A 1 12.88 64.26 -9.28
C GLU A 1 12.80 62.74 -9.30
N SER A 2 12.91 62.16 -8.11
CA SER A 2 12.78 60.75 -7.79
C SER A 2 11.33 60.27 -7.98
N LYS A 3 11.12 59.15 -8.69
CA LYS A 3 9.90 58.35 -8.57
C LYS A 3 10.24 56.90 -8.28
N THR A 4 10.27 56.64 -6.98
CA THR A 4 10.11 55.37 -6.29
C THR A 4 8.74 54.73 -6.55
N GLY A 5 8.71 53.40 -6.62
CA GLY A 5 7.64 52.59 -6.04
C GLY A 5 6.57 52.06 -6.98
N ASN A 6 6.62 50.76 -7.28
CA ASN A 6 5.64 49.79 -6.75
C ASN A 6 6.03 48.37 -7.18
N TYR A 7 6.89 47.74 -6.39
CA TYR A 7 6.98 46.28 -6.35
C TYR A 7 5.70 45.79 -5.66
N GLN A 8 4.76 45.26 -6.43
CA GLN A 8 3.65 44.52 -5.86
C GLN A 8 4.22 43.26 -5.19
N ASN A 9 4.19 43.30 -3.86
CA ASN A 9 4.45 42.19 -2.98
C ASN A 9 3.33 41.16 -3.18
N THR A 10 3.54 40.20 -4.07
CA THR A 10 2.66 39.03 -4.17
C THR A 10 2.97 38.13 -2.98
N SER A 11 2.24 38.33 -1.89
CA SER A 11 2.18 37.39 -0.78
C SER A 11 1.93 35.99 -1.33
N PRO A 12 2.75 34.97 -1.00
CA PRO A 12 2.46 33.61 -1.41
C PRO A 12 1.12 33.21 -0.77
N LEU A 13 0.22 32.71 -1.61
CA LEU A 13 -1.05 32.14 -1.20
C LEU A 13 -0.79 31.17 -0.03
N ASN A 14 -1.28 31.51 1.16
CA ASN A 14 -1.40 30.59 2.28
C ASN A 14 -2.43 29.53 1.85
N TYR A 15 -1.97 28.52 1.11
CA TYR A 15 -2.63 27.24 1.15
C TYR A 15 -2.48 26.77 2.59
N ASP A 16 -3.56 26.80 3.36
CA ASP A 16 -3.72 25.90 4.51
C ASP A 16 -3.62 24.48 3.95
N CYS A 17 -2.39 24.03 3.80
CA CYS A 17 -2.06 22.78 3.16
C CYS A 17 -2.31 21.71 4.21
N ALA A 18 -3.52 21.16 4.19
CA ALA A 18 -3.92 20.12 5.13
C ALA A 18 -2.95 18.93 5.00
N MET A 19 -2.07 18.79 5.99
CA MET A 19 -1.19 17.64 6.09
C MET A 19 -2.04 16.41 6.40
N THR A 20 -2.01 15.44 5.49
CA THR A 20 -2.73 14.19 5.66
C THR A 20 -1.77 13.14 6.18
N GLN A 21 -2.11 12.57 7.34
CA GLN A 21 -1.33 11.50 7.93
C GLN A 21 -1.80 10.13 7.41
N ILE A 22 -0.86 9.30 6.96
CA ILE A 22 -1.12 7.91 6.55
C ILE A 22 -0.07 6.98 7.14
N ILE A 23 -0.47 5.75 7.44
CA ILE A 23 0.46 4.64 7.68
C ILE A 23 0.77 4.02 6.32
N CYS A 24 2.03 4.07 5.88
CA CYS A 24 2.46 3.53 4.60
C CYS A 24 2.29 2.00 4.57
N LEU A 25 1.43 1.52 3.68
CA LEU A 25 1.12 0.10 3.49
C LEU A 25 1.41 -0.38 2.06
N ALA A 26 1.81 0.52 1.17
CA ALA A 26 2.36 0.17 -0.12
C ALA A 26 3.39 1.23 -0.51
N ASN A 27 4.53 0.78 -1.02
CA ASN A 27 5.48 1.57 -1.80
C ASN A 27 5.97 0.69 -2.95
N SER A 28 5.08 0.40 -3.89
CA SER A 28 5.28 -0.61 -4.93
C SER A 28 5.65 0.00 -6.27
N TRP A 29 6.19 -0.80 -7.20
CA TRP A 29 6.46 -0.36 -8.57
C TRP A 29 5.20 0.03 -9.35
N LYS A 30 5.29 1.11 -10.13
CA LYS A 30 4.31 1.53 -11.15
C LYS A 30 5.06 2.20 -12.32
N HIS A 31 5.24 1.48 -13.42
CA HIS A 31 5.91 1.95 -14.65
C HIS A 31 7.26 2.67 -14.41
N GLY A 32 8.20 2.04 -13.71
CA GLY A 32 9.50 2.63 -13.37
C GLY A 32 9.52 3.58 -12.16
N ASP A 33 8.36 3.96 -11.63
CA ASP A 33 8.21 4.82 -10.45
C ASP A 33 7.40 4.12 -9.35
N ARG A 34 6.80 4.87 -8.41
CA ARG A 34 6.10 4.31 -7.24
C ARG A 34 4.60 4.55 -7.25
N CYS A 35 3.88 3.55 -6.75
CA CYS A 35 2.57 3.71 -6.14
C CYS A 35 2.76 3.68 -4.63
N ILE A 36 2.38 4.77 -3.94
CA ILE A 36 2.38 4.83 -2.49
C ILE A 36 0.94 4.83 -2.02
N ALA A 37 0.62 4.03 -1.02
CA ALA A 37 -0.70 4.04 -0.41
C ALA A 37 -0.64 3.68 1.06
N GLY A 38 -1.67 4.08 1.80
CA GLY A 38 -1.72 3.87 3.23
C GLY A 38 -3.10 4.08 3.81
N ILE A 39 -3.22 3.81 5.11
CA ILE A 39 -4.46 4.05 5.85
C ILE A 39 -4.28 5.28 6.73
N ASN A 40 -5.24 6.20 6.67
CA ASN A 40 -5.31 7.30 7.62
C ASN A 40 -5.62 6.74 9.02
N SER A 41 -4.71 6.95 9.97
CA SER A 41 -4.79 6.37 11.31
C SER A 41 -6.04 6.79 12.09
N LEU A 42 -6.54 8.01 11.85
CA LEU A 42 -7.71 8.59 12.53
C LEU A 42 -9.03 8.12 11.91
N LYS A 43 -9.11 8.10 10.58
CA LYS A 43 -10.36 7.77 9.86
C LYS A 43 -10.50 6.30 9.48
N GLY A 44 -9.40 5.54 9.50
CA GLY A 44 -9.36 4.15 9.03
C GLY A 44 -9.60 3.99 7.52
N GLN A 45 -9.48 5.08 6.76
CA GLN A 45 -9.72 5.10 5.32
C GLN A 45 -8.42 4.93 4.53
N TRP A 46 -8.48 4.21 3.41
CA TRP A 46 -7.40 4.17 2.43
C TRP A 46 -7.20 5.54 1.80
N ILE A 47 -5.93 5.87 1.59
CA ILE A 47 -5.47 7.06 0.90
C ILE A 47 -4.32 6.65 -0.02
N ARG A 48 -4.42 7.06 -1.28
CA ARG A 48 -3.37 6.90 -2.29
C ARG A 48 -2.98 8.27 -2.82
N PRO A 49 -1.80 8.80 -2.42
CA PRO A 49 -1.24 9.97 -3.08
C PRO A 49 -1.08 9.72 -4.58
N VAL A 50 -1.55 10.67 -5.40
CA VAL A 50 -1.35 10.65 -6.86
C VAL A 50 -0.75 11.96 -7.36
N SER A 51 0.14 11.86 -8.35
CA SER A 51 0.66 13.02 -9.07
C SER A 51 -0.29 13.43 -10.19
N SER A 52 0.07 14.46 -10.96
CA SER A 52 -0.64 14.86 -12.17
C SER A 52 -0.28 14.02 -13.41
N LEU A 53 0.54 12.96 -13.26
CA LEU A 53 0.88 12.07 -14.36
C LEU A 53 -0.32 11.20 -14.78
N PRO A 54 -0.38 10.71 -16.04
CA PRO A 54 -1.56 10.01 -16.57
C PRO A 54 -1.99 8.75 -15.82
N ASP A 55 -1.08 8.13 -15.07
CA ASP A 55 -1.34 6.96 -14.24
C ASP A 55 -1.22 7.28 -12.74
N GLY A 56 -1.09 8.55 -12.36
CA GLY A 56 -0.99 9.00 -10.97
C GLY A 56 0.26 8.52 -10.22
N ARG A 57 1.24 7.88 -10.89
CA ARG A 57 2.47 7.41 -10.24
C ARG A 57 3.20 8.57 -9.56
N ILE A 58 3.92 8.29 -8.48
CA ILE A 58 4.67 9.30 -7.73
C ILE A 58 6.14 9.28 -8.17
N PRO A 59 6.64 10.34 -8.82
CA PRO A 59 8.05 10.47 -9.21
C PRO A 59 8.99 10.52 -8.00
N LYS A 60 10.27 10.26 -8.25
CA LYS A 60 11.29 10.15 -7.18
C LYS A 60 11.44 11.45 -6.41
N GLU A 61 11.54 12.56 -7.12
CA GLU A 61 11.66 13.91 -6.60
C GLU A 61 10.50 14.31 -5.67
N MET A 62 9.33 13.70 -5.81
CA MET A 62 8.14 14.03 -5.02
C MET A 62 8.04 13.22 -3.71
N ARG A 63 8.55 11.99 -3.69
CA ARG A 63 8.37 11.05 -2.55
C ARG A 63 9.55 10.97 -1.60
N LEU A 64 10.72 11.49 -1.97
CA LEU A 64 11.89 11.38 -1.12
C LEU A 64 11.75 12.23 0.15
N ILE A 65 11.99 11.61 1.30
CA ILE A 65 12.01 12.25 2.61
C ILE A 65 13.46 12.30 3.07
N GLY A 66 14.08 13.49 3.04
CA GLY A 66 15.49 13.64 3.40
C GLY A 66 16.41 12.72 2.61
N ARG A 67 16.15 12.53 1.31
CA ARG A 67 16.83 11.60 0.38
C ARG A 67 16.57 10.11 0.60
N THR A 68 15.65 9.73 1.49
CA THR A 68 15.25 8.35 1.71
C THR A 68 13.86 8.06 1.15
N GLU A 69 13.63 6.82 0.72
CA GLU A 69 12.31 6.35 0.29
C GLU A 69 11.42 6.10 1.54
N PRO A 70 10.10 6.33 1.44
CA PRO A 70 9.16 5.88 2.46
C PRO A 70 9.20 4.35 2.61
N ALA A 71 9.23 3.86 3.84
CA ALA A 71 9.20 2.44 4.14
C ALA A 71 7.80 2.00 4.56
N ILE A 72 7.49 0.72 4.35
CA ILE A 72 6.28 0.12 4.91
C ILE A 72 6.29 0.29 6.44
N LEU A 73 5.13 0.59 7.02
CA LEU A 73 4.88 0.95 8.42
C LEU A 73 5.29 2.36 8.86
N ASP A 74 5.95 3.14 8.01
CA ASP A 74 6.19 4.55 8.31
C ASP A 74 4.87 5.31 8.45
N VAL A 75 4.81 6.22 9.41
CA VAL A 75 3.74 7.22 9.50
C VAL A 75 4.20 8.45 8.76
N LEU A 76 3.52 8.76 7.66
CA LEU A 76 3.85 9.84 6.75
C LEU A 76 2.84 10.97 6.91
N GLU A 77 3.32 12.20 6.91
CA GLU A 77 2.51 13.39 6.66
C GLU A 77 2.78 13.89 5.24
N ILE A 78 1.71 14.03 4.47
CA ILE A 78 1.76 14.37 3.06
C ILE A 78 0.83 15.56 2.79
N PRO A 79 1.30 16.60 2.10
CA PRO A 79 0.44 17.68 1.62
C PRO A 79 -0.50 17.11 0.53
N LEU A 80 -1.77 16.86 0.87
CA LEU A 80 -2.75 16.26 -0.04
C LEU A 80 -3.98 17.15 -0.19
N ALA A 81 -4.52 17.21 -1.41
CA ALA A 81 -5.82 17.76 -1.68
C ALA A 81 -6.93 16.86 -1.11
N LYS A 82 -8.16 17.38 -1.04
CA LYS A 82 -9.33 16.61 -0.60
C LYS A 82 -9.80 15.59 -1.64
N THR A 83 -9.35 15.72 -2.89
CA THR A 83 -9.69 14.88 -4.03
C THR A 83 -8.47 14.69 -4.92
N GLY A 84 -8.52 13.72 -5.82
CA GLY A 84 -7.53 13.50 -6.87
C GLY A 84 -8.15 12.81 -8.07
N GLN A 85 -7.33 12.56 -9.09
CA GLN A 85 -7.78 11.79 -10.25
C GLN A 85 -8.06 10.34 -9.82
N ASP A 86 -9.32 9.93 -9.91
CA ASP A 86 -9.80 8.59 -9.49
C ASP A 86 -9.78 7.56 -10.61
N PHE A 87 -9.46 7.99 -11.84
CA PHE A 87 -9.49 7.17 -13.05
C PHE A 87 -10.82 6.42 -13.27
N GLY A 88 -11.91 6.91 -12.66
CA GLY A 88 -13.23 6.31 -12.68
C GLY A 88 -13.45 5.13 -11.74
N PHE A 89 -12.50 4.73 -10.88
CA PHE A 89 -12.68 3.60 -9.96
C PHE A 89 -11.88 3.65 -8.63
N GLU A 90 -10.86 4.50 -8.51
CA GLU A 90 -9.97 4.60 -7.35
C GLU A 90 -10.37 5.76 -6.42
N CYS A 91 -11.36 5.54 -5.57
CA CYS A 91 -11.91 6.59 -4.70
C CYS A 91 -10.95 7.07 -3.59
N GLU A 92 -9.90 6.31 -3.31
CA GLU A 92 -8.85 6.64 -2.34
C GLU A 92 -7.82 7.66 -2.87
N ASN A 93 -7.84 8.00 -4.16
CA ASN A 93 -6.84 8.84 -4.78
C ASN A 93 -6.96 10.30 -4.35
N LEU A 94 -5.89 10.86 -3.80
CA LEU A 94 -5.78 12.27 -3.42
C LEU A 94 -4.58 12.91 -4.11
N SER A 95 -4.78 14.06 -4.76
CA SER A 95 -3.69 14.74 -5.46
C SER A 95 -2.66 15.30 -4.48
N VAL A 96 -1.38 15.06 -4.77
CA VAL A 96 -0.27 15.66 -4.02
C VAL A 96 -0.22 17.16 -4.29
N LEU A 97 -0.18 17.94 -3.22
CA LEU A 97 -0.02 19.39 -3.24
C LEU A 97 1.46 19.77 -3.11
N PRO A 98 1.85 21.01 -3.47
CA PRO A 98 3.17 21.53 -3.18
C PRO A 98 3.52 21.44 -1.70
N GLY A 99 4.71 20.93 -1.39
CA GLY A 99 5.23 20.81 -0.02
C GLY A 99 6.07 19.56 0.17
N GLU A 100 6.74 19.47 1.33
CA GLU A 100 7.59 18.34 1.66
C GLU A 100 6.82 17.27 2.43
N TRP A 101 7.09 16.02 2.11
CA TRP A 101 6.61 14.87 2.87
C TRP A 101 7.45 14.72 4.13
N ARG A 102 6.83 14.31 5.24
CA ARG A 102 7.52 14.09 6.51
C ARG A 102 7.26 12.70 7.03
N ARG A 103 8.31 12.04 7.52
CA ARG A 103 8.17 10.84 8.36
C ARG A 103 8.02 11.30 9.80
N VAL A 104 6.87 11.05 10.40
CA VAL A 104 6.56 11.48 11.77
C VAL A 104 6.52 10.34 12.77
N GLY A 105 6.68 9.10 12.30
CA GLY A 105 6.76 7.94 13.18
C GLY A 105 6.79 6.63 12.41
N LYS A 106 6.60 5.54 13.14
CA LYS A 106 6.48 4.18 12.62
C LYS A 106 5.56 3.38 13.54
N VAL A 107 4.76 2.49 12.98
CA VAL A 107 3.91 1.58 13.77
C VAL A 107 4.48 0.17 13.80
N PRO A 108 4.26 -0.61 14.87
CA PRO A 108 4.61 -2.02 14.88
C PRO A 108 3.64 -2.82 13.98
N PRO A 109 4.06 -3.95 13.37
CA PRO A 109 3.20 -4.80 12.54
C PRO A 109 1.85 -5.15 13.18
N ALA A 110 1.85 -5.51 14.46
CA ALA A 110 0.64 -5.93 15.17
C ALA A 110 -0.43 -4.83 15.26
N TYR A 111 -0.03 -3.55 15.17
CA TYR A 111 -0.97 -2.40 15.16
C TYR A 111 -1.91 -2.45 13.96
N LEU A 112 -1.51 -3.08 12.86
CA LEU A 112 -2.29 -3.15 11.63
C LEU A 112 -3.43 -4.16 11.65
N ASN A 113 -3.46 -5.10 12.62
CA ASN A 113 -4.50 -6.13 12.69
C ASN A 113 -5.92 -5.54 12.72
N LYS A 114 -6.10 -4.36 13.34
CA LYS A 114 -7.39 -3.67 13.40
C LYS A 114 -7.90 -3.14 12.05
N TYR A 115 -7.01 -3.01 11.07
CA TYR A 115 -7.34 -2.58 9.71
C TYR A 115 -7.46 -3.74 8.72
N CYS A 116 -7.24 -4.98 9.16
CA CYS A 116 -7.45 -6.14 8.31
C CYS A 116 -8.92 -6.24 7.91
N SER A 117 -9.14 -6.37 6.61
CA SER A 117 -10.45 -6.56 6.04
C SER A 117 -11.06 -7.87 6.51
N LYS A 118 -12.38 -7.85 6.72
CA LYS A 118 -13.20 -9.02 7.07
C LYS A 118 -14.08 -9.49 5.91
N GLU A 119 -13.83 -8.96 4.71
CA GLU A 119 -14.59 -9.30 3.51
C GLU A 119 -14.29 -10.74 3.10
N GLU A 120 -15.30 -11.42 2.54
CA GLU A 120 -15.15 -12.79 2.05
C GLU A 120 -14.11 -12.87 0.92
N TYR A 121 -14.15 -11.89 0.01
CA TYR A 121 -13.28 -11.83 -1.14
C TYR A 121 -12.27 -10.68 -1.07
N ILE A 122 -10.98 -11.00 -1.27
CA ILE A 122 -9.91 -10.08 -1.62
C ILE A 122 -10.29 -9.38 -2.93
N LEU A 123 -10.59 -8.08 -2.83
CA LEU A 123 -10.94 -7.19 -3.92
C LEU A 123 -12.06 -7.80 -4.78
N HIS A 124 -13.21 -8.02 -4.14
CA HIS A 124 -14.53 -8.30 -4.72
C HIS A 124 -14.82 -9.71 -5.25
N ASN A 125 -13.82 -10.48 -5.68
CA ASN A 125 -14.03 -11.82 -6.22
C ASN A 125 -12.85 -12.76 -5.90
N ASP A 126 -12.91 -14.01 -6.36
CA ASP A 126 -11.84 -15.02 -6.25
C ASP A 126 -10.87 -15.06 -7.44
N GLN A 127 -11.13 -14.25 -8.47
CA GLN A 127 -10.28 -14.16 -9.65
C GLN A 127 -8.99 -13.40 -9.38
N ARG A 128 -8.02 -13.50 -10.31
CA ARG A 128 -6.76 -12.73 -10.25
C ARG A 128 -6.92 -11.26 -10.65
N TYR A 129 -8.10 -10.86 -11.09
CA TYR A 129 -8.40 -9.54 -11.62
C TYR A 129 -9.84 -9.15 -11.29
N VAL A 130 -10.14 -7.88 -11.47
CA VAL A 130 -11.49 -7.31 -11.45
C VAL A 130 -11.64 -6.45 -12.69
N THR A 131 -12.78 -6.50 -13.38
CA THR A 131 -12.96 -5.68 -14.58
C THR A 131 -13.34 -4.24 -14.22
N VAL A 132 -12.97 -3.29 -15.08
CA VAL A 132 -13.36 -1.88 -14.92
C VAL A 132 -14.88 -1.73 -14.92
N SER A 133 -15.57 -2.46 -15.81
CA SER A 133 -17.04 -2.47 -15.90
C SER A 133 -17.69 -2.91 -14.58
N PHE A 134 -17.17 -3.97 -13.94
CA PHE A 134 -17.64 -4.42 -12.64
C PHE A 134 -17.42 -3.34 -11.57
N LEU A 135 -16.23 -2.74 -11.49
CA LEU A 135 -15.97 -1.67 -10.52
C LEU A 135 -16.91 -0.48 -10.72
N GLN A 136 -17.14 -0.08 -11.98
CA GLN A 136 -18.02 1.04 -12.32
C GLN A 136 -19.49 0.75 -12.04
N SER A 137 -19.90 -0.52 -12.04
CA SER A 137 -21.26 -0.94 -11.64
C SER A 137 -21.53 -0.74 -10.14
N LEU A 138 -20.47 -0.68 -9.32
CA LEU A 138 -20.59 -0.46 -7.88
C LEU A 138 -20.68 1.04 -7.54
N PRO A 139 -21.38 1.40 -6.45
CA PRO A 139 -21.24 2.73 -5.83
C PRO A 139 -19.77 3.03 -5.51
N MET A 140 -19.35 4.28 -5.72
CA MET A 140 -17.94 4.70 -5.57
C MET A 140 -17.31 4.29 -4.22
N VAL A 141 -18.05 4.42 -3.13
CA VAL A 141 -17.59 4.06 -1.77
C VAL A 141 -17.41 2.55 -1.55
N GLN A 142 -17.99 1.72 -2.41
CA GLN A 142 -17.83 0.26 -2.38
C GLN A 142 -16.70 -0.22 -3.30
N ARG A 143 -16.11 0.65 -4.13
CA ARG A 143 -15.02 0.30 -5.06
C ARG A 143 -13.69 0.16 -4.31
N ARG A 144 -13.49 -1.01 -3.70
CA ARG A 144 -12.21 -1.35 -3.06
C ARG A 144 -11.15 -1.62 -4.14
N THR A 145 -10.09 -0.82 -4.17
CA THR A 145 -8.91 -1.06 -5.02
C THR A 145 -7.63 -1.32 -4.22
N LEU A 146 -7.71 -1.14 -2.90
CA LEU A 146 -6.72 -1.51 -1.90
C LEU A 146 -7.39 -2.31 -0.78
N GLN A 147 -6.68 -3.30 -0.27
CA GLN A 147 -7.13 -4.09 0.86
C GLN A 147 -5.94 -4.61 1.64
N LEU A 148 -6.04 -4.55 2.97
CA LEU A 148 -5.10 -5.21 3.87
C LEU A 148 -5.77 -6.51 4.32
N VAL A 149 -5.10 -7.63 4.08
CA VAL A 149 -5.59 -8.96 4.49
C VAL A 149 -4.57 -9.66 5.36
N LYS A 150 -5.06 -10.53 6.25
CA LYS A 150 -4.21 -11.42 7.04
C LYS A 150 -4.06 -12.75 6.30
N ALA A 151 -2.84 -13.09 5.94
CA ALA A 151 -2.50 -14.39 5.37
C ALA A 151 -2.04 -15.32 6.51
N VAL A 152 -2.75 -16.43 6.70
CA VAL A 152 -2.36 -17.51 7.62
C VAL A 152 -1.31 -18.41 7.00
N ALA A 153 -1.24 -18.45 5.67
CA ALA A 153 -0.16 -19.06 4.92
C ALA A 153 0.26 -18.15 3.76
N PHE A 154 1.57 -17.99 3.59
CA PHE A 154 2.15 -17.22 2.50
C PHE A 154 3.38 -17.93 1.95
N SER A 155 3.43 -18.10 0.63
CA SER A 155 4.56 -18.69 -0.09
C SER A 155 4.90 -17.85 -1.31
N VAL A 156 6.16 -17.90 -1.74
CA VAL A 156 6.64 -17.13 -2.88
C VAL A 156 7.38 -18.03 -3.87
N ARG A 157 7.34 -17.66 -5.15
CA ARG A 157 8.11 -18.31 -6.21
C ARG A 157 8.60 -17.29 -7.24
N SER A 158 9.79 -17.53 -7.79
CA SER A 158 10.30 -16.83 -8.97
C SER A 158 9.61 -17.40 -10.21
N THR A 159 9.16 -16.53 -11.12
CA THR A 159 8.41 -16.90 -12.32
C THR A 159 9.08 -16.39 -13.60
N GLY A 160 10.38 -16.08 -13.54
CA GLY A 160 11.16 -15.57 -14.66
C GLY A 160 11.73 -14.18 -14.38
N GLN A 161 11.99 -13.41 -15.44
CA GLN A 161 12.59 -12.08 -15.34
C GLN A 161 11.56 -10.96 -15.53
N ARG A 162 11.82 -9.83 -14.89
CA ARG A 162 11.07 -8.58 -15.11
C ARG A 162 11.62 -7.84 -16.33
N PHE A 163 10.76 -7.04 -16.94
CA PHE A 163 11.17 -6.15 -18.04
C PHE A 163 12.28 -5.17 -17.62
N GLU A 164 12.20 -4.67 -16.40
CA GLU A 164 13.17 -3.71 -15.82
C GLU A 164 14.44 -4.41 -15.29
N GLY A 165 14.58 -5.72 -15.48
CA GLY A 165 15.64 -6.56 -14.90
C GLY A 165 15.29 -7.11 -13.51
N GLY A 166 16.02 -8.14 -13.09
CA GLY A 166 15.74 -8.88 -11.84
C GLY A 166 14.65 -9.93 -11.98
N GLU A 167 14.38 -10.64 -10.89
CA GLU A 167 13.40 -11.74 -10.89
C GLU A 167 11.96 -11.23 -10.74
N LYS A 168 11.04 -11.84 -11.49
CA LYS A 168 9.62 -11.66 -11.29
C LYS A 168 9.16 -12.63 -10.21
N TRP A 169 8.59 -12.10 -9.14
CA TRP A 169 8.11 -12.90 -8.02
C TRP A 169 6.58 -12.92 -7.97
N GLU A 170 6.02 -14.10 -7.73
CA GLU A 170 4.63 -14.28 -7.34
C GLU A 170 4.53 -14.71 -5.88
N GLY A 171 3.50 -14.22 -5.20
CA GLY A 171 3.11 -14.67 -3.88
C GLY A 171 1.76 -15.38 -3.93
N SER A 172 1.64 -16.47 -3.19
CA SER A 172 0.39 -17.19 -2.94
C SER A 172 -0.01 -16.99 -1.49
N ILE A 173 -1.20 -16.44 -1.26
CA ILE A 173 -1.78 -16.21 0.07
C ILE A 173 -2.95 -17.15 0.31
N VAL A 174 -3.08 -17.57 1.56
CA VAL A 174 -4.30 -18.17 2.13
C VAL A 174 -4.72 -17.32 3.32
N THR A 175 -5.93 -16.79 3.29
CA THR A 175 -6.51 -16.01 4.38
C THR A 175 -7.10 -16.90 5.46
N ASP A 176 -7.47 -16.32 6.61
CA ASP A 176 -8.10 -17.03 7.73
C ASP A 176 -9.48 -17.62 7.38
N ASN A 177 -10.22 -17.00 6.46
CA ASN A 177 -11.46 -17.55 5.90
C ASN A 177 -11.24 -18.57 4.76
N GLY A 178 -9.98 -18.93 4.46
CA GLY A 178 -9.64 -19.95 3.46
C GLY A 178 -9.57 -19.46 2.01
N GLN A 179 -9.82 -18.18 1.74
CA GLN A 179 -9.66 -17.62 0.40
C GLN A 179 -8.20 -17.71 -0.07
N ARG A 180 -8.02 -17.96 -1.37
CA ARG A 180 -6.71 -18.09 -2.01
C ARG A 180 -6.54 -17.03 -3.08
N LEU A 181 -5.33 -16.46 -3.16
CA LEU A 181 -4.93 -15.59 -4.25
C LEU A 181 -3.47 -15.87 -4.59
N THR A 182 -3.17 -15.97 -5.89
CA THR A 182 -1.79 -15.88 -6.39
C THR A 182 -1.65 -14.61 -7.22
N ALA A 183 -0.70 -13.75 -6.86
CA ALA A 183 -0.54 -12.43 -7.45
C ALA A 183 0.94 -12.06 -7.58
N THR A 184 1.24 -11.19 -8.54
CA THR A 184 2.61 -10.67 -8.72
C THR A 184 2.95 -9.75 -7.55
N ILE A 185 4.15 -9.90 -7.00
CA ILE A 185 4.69 -9.02 -5.96
C ILE A 185 5.30 -7.80 -6.63
N THR A 186 4.95 -6.61 -6.14
CA THR A 186 5.40 -5.32 -6.70
C THR A 186 6.15 -4.45 -5.68
N ASP A 187 6.30 -4.90 -4.44
CA ASP A 187 7.12 -4.24 -3.41
C ASP A 187 8.63 -4.39 -3.73
N PRO A 188 9.35 -3.30 -4.06
CA PRO A 188 10.78 -3.33 -4.38
C PRO A 188 11.66 -3.84 -3.24
N VAL A 189 11.36 -3.47 -1.99
CA VAL A 189 12.18 -3.81 -0.82
C VAL A 189 11.99 -5.27 -0.50
N PHE A 190 10.75 -5.75 -0.55
CA PHE A 190 10.45 -7.15 -0.33
C PHE A 190 11.04 -8.05 -1.43
N ILE A 191 10.92 -7.67 -2.70
CA ILE A 191 11.55 -8.39 -3.81
C ILE A 191 13.06 -8.47 -3.61
N ARG A 192 13.70 -7.35 -3.26
CA ARG A 192 15.15 -7.34 -3.02
C ARG A 192 15.54 -8.31 -1.90
N ARG A 193 14.74 -8.40 -0.84
CA ARG A 193 14.96 -9.39 0.24
C ARG A 193 14.88 -10.82 -0.30
N LEU A 194 13.89 -11.12 -1.15
CA LEU A 194 13.74 -12.45 -1.76
C LEU A 194 14.94 -12.83 -2.66
N GLU A 195 15.40 -11.90 -3.49
CA GLU A 195 16.61 -12.07 -4.32
C GLU A 195 17.86 -12.35 -3.47
N LEU A 196 17.93 -11.78 -2.26
CA LEU A 196 18.99 -12.03 -1.29
C LEU A 196 18.80 -13.31 -0.47
N GLY A 197 17.80 -14.13 -0.82
CA GLY A 197 17.57 -15.43 -0.19
C GLY A 197 16.59 -15.41 0.99
N HIS A 198 15.92 -14.29 1.27
CA HIS A 198 14.89 -14.24 2.31
C HIS A 198 13.80 -15.29 2.08
N ARG A 199 13.29 -15.85 3.18
CA ARG A 199 12.16 -16.79 3.17
C ARG A 199 11.08 -16.20 4.07
N PRO A 200 9.92 -15.82 3.50
CA PRO A 200 8.92 -15.14 4.29
C PRO A 200 8.22 -16.08 5.27
N GLN A 201 7.87 -15.52 6.42
CA GLN A 201 7.17 -16.21 7.49
C GLN A 201 5.65 -16.03 7.40
N SER A 202 4.94 -16.96 8.02
CA SER A 202 3.50 -16.90 8.26
C SER A 202 3.22 -16.93 9.77
N PRO A 203 2.17 -16.25 10.27
CA PRO A 203 1.25 -15.42 9.51
C PRO A 203 1.88 -14.07 9.11
N CYS A 204 1.33 -13.46 8.06
CA CYS A 204 1.74 -12.12 7.64
C CYS A 204 0.51 -11.29 7.24
N LEU A 205 0.70 -9.98 7.18
CA LEU A 205 -0.26 -9.05 6.62
C LEU A 205 0.17 -8.71 5.19
N VAL A 206 -0.79 -8.72 4.28
CA VAL A 206 -0.54 -8.50 2.86
C VAL A 206 -1.43 -7.37 2.39
N THR A 207 -0.80 -6.34 1.80
CA THR A 207 -1.54 -5.31 1.09
C THR A 207 -1.71 -5.74 -0.35
N VAL A 208 -2.96 -5.94 -0.75
CA VAL A 208 -3.34 -6.28 -2.11
C VAL A 208 -3.90 -5.03 -2.78
N SER A 209 -3.44 -4.75 -3.99
CA SER A 209 -3.90 -3.61 -4.79
C SER A 209 -4.38 -4.06 -6.18
N LEU A 210 -5.17 -3.22 -6.83
CA LEU A 210 -5.46 -3.36 -8.26
C LEU A 210 -4.44 -2.59 -9.10
N SER A 211 -4.11 -3.11 -10.29
CA SER A 211 -3.36 -2.39 -11.31
C SER A 211 -4.25 -1.40 -12.08
N MET A 212 -3.62 -0.49 -12.82
CA MET A 212 -4.31 0.13 -13.96
C MET A 212 -4.78 -0.96 -14.93
N PRO A 213 -5.89 -0.75 -15.66
CA PRO A 213 -6.37 -1.72 -16.63
C PRO A 213 -5.30 -2.03 -17.67
N TRP A 214 -5.05 -3.32 -17.91
CA TRP A 214 -4.09 -3.76 -18.91
C TRP A 214 -4.50 -5.12 -19.48
N ARG A 215 -4.68 -5.18 -20.80
CA ARG A 215 -5.01 -6.38 -21.55
C ARG A 215 -3.73 -7.06 -22.06
N PRO A 216 -3.44 -8.30 -21.64
CA PRO A 216 -2.52 -9.17 -22.37
C PRO A 216 -2.93 -9.33 -23.84
N PRO A 217 -2.00 -9.66 -24.76
CA PRO A 217 -2.31 -9.84 -26.18
C PRO A 217 -3.46 -10.82 -26.47
N ASP A 218 -3.53 -11.91 -25.70
CA ASP A 218 -4.54 -12.97 -25.88
C ASP A 218 -5.78 -12.78 -24.97
N TRP A 219 -6.01 -11.55 -24.48
CA TRP A 219 -7.12 -11.27 -23.57
C TRP A 219 -8.43 -11.05 -24.30
N GLU A 220 -9.42 -11.87 -23.98
CA GLU A 220 -10.81 -11.68 -24.39
C GLU A 220 -11.64 -11.12 -23.22
N GLY A 221 -12.42 -10.08 -23.49
CA GLY A 221 -13.33 -9.45 -22.53
C GLY A 221 -12.99 -8.02 -22.16
N ASP A 222 -13.63 -7.54 -21.09
CA ASP A 222 -13.47 -6.19 -20.57
C ASP A 222 -12.08 -5.94 -19.98
N ASP A 223 -11.71 -4.67 -19.84
CA ASP A 223 -10.44 -4.23 -19.26
C ASP A 223 -10.22 -4.80 -17.84
N PRO A 224 -9.20 -5.66 -17.64
CA PRO A 224 -8.94 -6.24 -16.33
C PRO A 224 -7.96 -5.36 -15.55
N CYS A 225 -8.32 -5.08 -14.30
CA CYS A 225 -7.42 -4.60 -13.26
C CYS A 225 -6.87 -5.80 -12.48
N TRP A 226 -5.57 -6.07 -12.60
CA TRP A 226 -4.93 -7.24 -11.98
C TRP A 226 -4.68 -7.03 -10.50
N LYS A 227 -4.89 -8.06 -9.69
CA LYS A 227 -4.54 -8.06 -8.26
C LYS A 227 -3.04 -8.24 -8.11
N LEU A 228 -2.43 -7.38 -7.29
CA LEU A 228 -1.00 -7.30 -7.03
C LEU A 228 -0.74 -7.36 -5.52
N ILE A 229 0.37 -7.95 -5.12
CA ILE A 229 0.88 -7.89 -3.74
C ILE A 229 1.80 -6.68 -3.64
N ALA A 230 1.27 -5.59 -3.07
CA ALA A 230 1.93 -4.29 -3.00
C ALA A 230 2.82 -4.12 -1.76
N ALA A 231 2.60 -4.94 -0.72
CA ALA A 231 3.48 -5.06 0.45
C ALA A 231 3.22 -6.36 1.21
N VAL A 232 4.24 -6.83 1.92
CA VAL A 232 4.16 -7.94 2.88
C VAL A 232 4.78 -7.52 4.20
N VAL A 233 4.02 -7.67 5.29
CA VAL A 233 4.44 -7.37 6.65
C VAL A 233 4.34 -8.64 7.49
N GLU A 234 5.49 -9.25 7.79
CA GLU A 234 5.57 -10.45 8.62
C GLU A 234 5.15 -10.12 10.06
N LEU A 235 4.29 -10.97 10.64
CA LEU A 235 3.93 -10.83 12.05
C LEU A 235 4.93 -11.62 12.89
N PRO A 236 5.37 -11.09 14.03
CA PRO A 236 6.21 -11.87 14.95
C PRO A 236 5.45 -13.13 15.37
N GLU A 237 6.16 -14.25 15.52
CA GLU A 237 5.60 -15.43 16.17
C GLU A 237 5.05 -15.00 17.54
N ALA A 238 3.81 -15.40 17.84
CA ALA A 238 3.30 -15.23 19.18
C ALA A 238 4.28 -15.96 20.12
N ALA A 239 4.98 -15.20 20.97
CA ALA A 239 5.86 -15.79 21.97
C ALA A 239 5.05 -16.88 22.67
N LYS A 240 5.50 -18.13 22.57
CA LYS A 240 4.92 -19.23 23.33
C LYS A 240 4.98 -18.78 24.78
N SER A 241 3.83 -18.51 25.39
CA SER A 241 3.77 -18.22 26.80
C SER A 241 4.15 -19.49 27.53
N THR A 242 5.45 -19.65 27.79
CA THR A 242 5.94 -20.59 28.79
C THR A 242 5.51 -20.03 30.14
N VAL A 243 4.23 -20.18 30.46
CA VAL A 243 3.79 -20.21 31.84
C VAL A 243 4.09 -21.62 32.30
N GLU A 244 5.36 -21.86 32.62
CA GLU A 244 5.68 -22.88 33.60
C GLU A 244 4.98 -22.43 34.89
N ARG A 245 3.88 -23.12 35.20
CA ARG A 245 3.35 -23.15 36.56
C ARG A 245 4.42 -23.87 37.36
N GLU A 246 5.32 -23.11 37.98
CA GLU A 246 6.00 -23.57 39.18
C GLU A 246 4.90 -23.78 40.23
N THR A 247 4.54 -25.04 40.41
CA THR A 247 3.91 -25.52 41.62
C THR A 247 4.94 -25.40 42.73
N ASP A 248 4.83 -24.34 43.52
CA ASP A 248 5.56 -24.19 44.77
C ASP A 248 4.88 -25.10 45.81
N ASP A 249 5.33 -26.34 45.85
CA ASP A 249 5.13 -27.26 46.96
C ASP A 249 6.09 -26.87 48.10
N GLU A 250 5.55 -26.97 49.34
CA GLU A 250 6.26 -27.04 50.62
C GLU A 250 6.92 -25.77 51.19
N LEU A 251 6.19 -25.10 52.10
CA LEU A 251 6.79 -24.42 53.25
C LEU A 251 6.74 -25.37 54.47
N PRO A 252 7.88 -25.68 55.11
CA PRO A 252 7.89 -26.18 56.48
C PRO A 252 7.82 -25.01 57.47
N PHE A 253 7.27 -25.30 58.65
CA PHE A 253 7.09 -24.49 59.87
C PHE A 253 5.69 -23.86 60.06
#